data_AF-A0AAD7ES65-F1
#
_entry.id   AF-A0AAD7ES65-F1
#
_cell.length_a   1.000
_cell.length_b   1.000
_cell.length_c   1.000
_cell.angle_alpha   90.00
_cell.angle_beta   90.00
_cell.angle_gamma   90.00
#
_symmetry.space_group_name_H-M   'P 1'
#
loop_
_entity.id
_entity.type
_entity.pdbx_description
1 polymer ?
#
loop_
_entity_poly.entity_id
_entity_poly.type
_entity_poly.pdbx_seq_one_letter_code
_entity_poly.pdbx_strand_id
1 'polypeptide(L)'
;MFSRMRRVHSTKITSNAFAATKVTLKAIQASTDTFPPLKSVVSAVILVLELSQQVKSNKKECDHIAKRSTQLVQDILRQTKDFDVALPAEVEESVVQIEELFEEIEKFFNELKKENFLERIARQDRNKSQVDEYGRLLDEAMLHFSRHAAVLAVSQMSESERLQLLTQIRGDVYMGKHAIILAGGFFF
;
A
#
# COMPACT_ATOMS: atom_id res chain seq x y z
N MET A 1 -6.87 7.47 -49.18
CA MET A 1 -6.86 8.60 -48.23
C MET A 1 -6.84 8.02 -46.83
N PHE A 2 -5.64 7.88 -46.23
CA PHE A 2 -5.45 7.14 -44.97
C PHE A 2 -5.66 8.06 -43.76
N SER A 3 -6.65 7.73 -42.94
CA SER A 3 -6.90 8.37 -41.65
C SER A 3 -5.78 8.04 -40.66
N ARG A 4 -4.89 9.01 -40.41
CA ARG A 4 -3.97 9.00 -39.26
C ARG A 4 -4.77 9.23 -37.98
N MET A 5 -5.12 8.13 -37.32
CA MET A 5 -5.75 8.17 -36.00
C MET A 5 -4.72 8.59 -34.94
N ARG A 6 -5.09 9.60 -34.15
CA ARG A 6 -4.24 10.30 -33.17
C ARG A 6 -3.68 9.35 -32.12
N ARG A 7 -2.36 9.13 -32.15
CA ARG A 7 -1.58 8.54 -31.05
C ARG A 7 -0.82 9.65 -30.32
N VAL A 8 -1.55 10.57 -29.71
CA VAL A 8 -0.98 11.62 -28.84
C VAL A 8 -2.02 11.80 -27.75
N HIS A 9 -1.64 11.61 -26.48
CA HIS A 9 -2.28 12.11 -25.22
C HIS A 9 -2.10 11.14 -24.03
N SER A 10 -1.80 9.85 -24.24
CA SER A 10 -1.67 8.90 -23.11
C SER A 10 -0.35 9.01 -22.32
N THR A 11 0.72 9.54 -22.91
CA THR A 11 2.05 9.60 -22.28
C THR A 11 2.29 10.83 -21.40
N LYS A 12 1.60 11.95 -21.67
CA LYS A 12 1.72 13.18 -20.86
C LYS A 12 1.00 13.05 -19.50
N ILE A 13 -0.12 12.34 -19.48
CA ILE A 13 -0.95 12.19 -18.27
C ILE A 13 -0.24 11.32 -17.22
N THR A 14 0.41 10.22 -17.63
CA THR A 14 1.14 9.33 -16.73
C THR A 14 2.41 9.98 -16.16
N SER A 15 3.13 10.77 -16.97
CA SER A 15 4.32 11.50 -16.54
C SER A 15 4.01 12.59 -15.51
N ASN A 16 2.89 13.30 -15.66
CA ASN A 16 2.46 14.32 -14.69
C ASN A 16 2.00 13.69 -13.38
N ALA A 17 1.26 12.58 -13.43
CA ALA A 17 0.81 11.86 -12.24
C ALA A 17 2.01 11.30 -11.44
N PHE A 18 2.99 10.70 -12.13
CA PHE A 18 4.23 10.24 -11.50
C PHE A 18 4.98 11.38 -10.80
N ALA A 19 5.17 12.51 -11.49
CA ALA A 19 5.87 13.66 -10.93
C ALA A 19 5.13 14.22 -9.69
N ALA A 20 3.80 14.33 -9.75
CA ALA A 20 2.98 14.74 -8.63
C ALA A 20 3.12 13.78 -7.44
N THR A 21 3.00 12.47 -7.66
CA THR A 21 3.18 11.45 -6.62
C THR A 21 4.55 11.55 -5.96
N LYS A 22 5.61 11.67 -6.76
CA LYS A 22 6.98 11.80 -6.24
C LYS A 22 7.16 13.10 -5.43
N VAL A 23 6.56 14.21 -5.86
CA VAL A 23 6.57 15.46 -5.08
C VAL A 23 5.85 15.27 -3.75
N THR A 24 4.68 14.64 -3.74
CA THR A 24 3.93 14.35 -2.51
C THR A 24 4.75 13.46 -1.57
N LEU A 25 5.37 12.38 -2.07
CA LEU A 25 6.21 11.50 -1.26
C LEU A 25 7.44 12.23 -0.69
N LYS A 26 8.05 13.15 -1.44
CA LYS A 26 9.14 13.98 -0.92
C LYS A 26 8.67 14.97 0.15
N ALA A 27 7.48 15.54 0.00
CA ALA A 27 6.89 16.41 1.02
C ALA A 27 6.61 15.62 2.31
N ILE A 28 6.09 14.40 2.17
CA ILE A 28 5.92 13.44 3.27
C ILE A 28 7.26 13.15 3.94
N GLN A 29 8.28 12.78 3.17
CA GLN A 29 9.62 12.46 3.67
C GLN A 29 10.20 13.59 4.52
N ALA A 30 10.03 14.84 4.10
CA ALA A 30 10.46 16.03 4.84
C ALA A 30 9.62 16.29 6.10
N SER A 31 8.35 15.88 6.12
CA SER A 31 7.49 15.98 7.31
C SER A 31 7.73 14.88 8.35
N THR A 32 8.45 13.82 7.97
CA THR A 32 8.72 12.64 8.83
C THR A 32 10.10 12.69 9.51
N ASP A 33 10.74 13.85 9.61
CA ASP A 33 12.11 13.99 10.12
C ASP A 33 12.27 13.57 11.60
N THR A 34 11.20 13.57 12.38
CA THR A 34 11.14 13.06 13.76
C THR A 34 10.81 11.57 13.86
N PHE A 35 10.52 10.90 12.74
CA PHE A 35 10.11 9.49 12.73
C PHE A 35 10.94 8.64 11.72
N PRO A 36 12.16 8.22 12.11
CA PRO A 36 13.13 7.59 11.21
C PRO A 36 12.63 6.35 10.45
N PRO A 37 11.88 5.40 11.06
CA PRO A 37 11.39 4.22 10.35
C PRO A 37 10.47 4.58 9.17
N LEU A 38 9.57 5.53 9.35
CA LEU A 38 8.68 5.98 8.27
C LEU A 38 9.43 6.75 7.19
N LYS A 39 10.43 7.56 7.57
CA LYS A 39 11.28 8.25 6.61
C LYS A 39 12.01 7.24 5.71
N SER A 40 12.46 6.12 6.25
CA SER A 40 13.11 5.07 5.46
C SER A 40 12.12 4.42 4.48
N VAL A 41 10.94 4.01 4.97
CA VAL A 41 9.88 3.44 4.13
C VAL A 41 9.47 4.38 3.00
N VAL A 42 9.27 5.67 3.28
CA VAL A 42 8.94 6.68 2.25
C VAL A 42 10.06 6.80 1.21
N SER A 43 11.32 6.76 1.65
CA SER A 43 12.50 6.79 0.77
C SER A 43 12.53 5.57 -0.15
N ALA A 44 12.29 4.38 0.40
CA ALA A 44 12.23 3.14 -0.34
C ALA A 44 11.11 3.15 -1.39
N VAL A 45 9.93 3.68 -1.05
CA VAL A 45 8.82 3.83 -2.01
C VAL A 45 9.15 4.81 -3.13
N ILE A 46 9.82 5.94 -2.85
CA ILE A 46 10.30 6.85 -3.88
C ILE A 46 11.23 6.11 -4.86
N LEU A 47 12.13 5.27 -4.34
CA LEU A 47 13.07 4.51 -5.15
C LEU A 47 12.37 3.43 -5.99
N VAL A 48 11.46 2.66 -5.41
CA VAL A 48 10.62 1.67 -6.15
C VAL A 48 9.83 2.36 -7.26
N LEU A 49 9.25 3.53 -6.97
CA LEU A 49 8.54 4.35 -7.94
C LEU A 49 9.48 4.77 -9.09
N GLU A 50 10.68 5.26 -8.81
CA GLU A 50 11.68 5.60 -9.83
C GLU A 50 12.15 4.41 -10.66
N LEU A 51 12.41 3.28 -10.02
CA LEU A 51 12.85 2.05 -10.67
C LEU A 51 11.74 1.51 -11.59
N SER A 52 10.48 1.56 -11.17
CA SER A 52 9.34 1.14 -12.01
C SER A 52 9.29 1.86 -13.35
N GLN A 53 9.71 3.14 -13.41
CA GLN A 53 9.77 3.92 -14.65
C GLN A 53 10.91 3.52 -15.58
N GLN A 54 11.96 2.92 -15.03
CA GLN A 54 13.14 2.50 -15.78
C GLN A 54 13.02 1.08 -16.32
N VAL A 55 12.14 0.25 -15.73
CA VAL A 55 11.87 -1.12 -16.20
C VAL A 55 11.10 -1.08 -17.53
N LYS A 56 11.59 -1.84 -18.52
CA LYS A 56 10.97 -1.98 -19.86
C LYS A 56 10.09 -3.23 -19.99
N SER A 57 10.29 -4.22 -19.13
CA SER A 57 9.54 -5.48 -19.02
C SER A 57 8.37 -5.33 -18.04
N ASN A 58 7.31 -6.13 -18.16
CA ASN A 58 6.29 -6.26 -17.09
C ASN A 58 5.82 -4.89 -16.53
N LYS A 59 5.73 -3.90 -17.42
CA LYS A 59 5.63 -2.48 -17.04
C LYS A 59 4.35 -2.23 -16.25
N LYS A 60 3.26 -2.87 -16.65
CA LYS A 60 1.96 -2.76 -16.00
C LYS A 60 2.00 -3.33 -14.58
N GLU A 61 2.69 -4.45 -14.40
CA GLU A 61 2.87 -5.15 -13.15
C GLU A 61 3.79 -4.37 -12.20
N CYS A 62 4.93 -3.87 -12.68
CA CYS A 62 5.81 -2.99 -11.91
C CYS A 62 5.14 -1.66 -11.53
N ASP A 63 4.34 -1.08 -12.43
CA ASP A 63 3.53 0.12 -12.14
C ASP A 63 2.46 -0.17 -11.08
N HIS A 64 1.92 -1.40 -11.06
CA HIS A 64 0.95 -1.82 -10.05
C HIS A 64 1.61 -1.89 -8.66
N ILE A 65 2.78 -2.53 -8.53
CA ILE A 65 3.56 -2.53 -7.28
C ILE A 65 3.83 -1.09 -6.85
N ALA A 66 4.39 -0.24 -7.71
CA ALA A 66 4.74 1.13 -7.35
C ALA A 66 3.52 1.95 -6.88
N LYS A 67 2.36 1.76 -7.53
CA LYS A 67 1.10 2.37 -7.08
C LYS A 67 0.67 1.83 -5.72
N ARG A 68 0.81 0.53 -5.48
CA ARG A 68 0.45 -0.11 -4.21
C ARG A 68 1.36 0.38 -3.07
N SER A 69 2.67 0.43 -3.31
CA SER A 69 3.66 1.01 -2.38
C SER A 69 3.31 2.44 -1.98
N THR A 70 2.88 3.25 -2.94
CA THR A 70 2.44 4.64 -2.68
C THR A 70 1.20 4.68 -1.78
N GLN A 71 0.21 3.83 -2.04
CA GLN A 71 -0.99 3.74 -1.20
C GLN A 71 -0.65 3.30 0.22
N LEU A 72 0.25 2.34 0.36
CA LEU A 72 0.72 1.82 1.65
C LEU A 72 1.29 2.94 2.51
N VAL A 73 2.17 3.78 1.96
CA VAL A 73 2.70 4.96 2.67
C VAL A 73 1.59 5.93 3.09
N GLN A 74 0.61 6.20 2.23
CA GLN A 74 -0.52 7.07 2.57
C GLN A 74 -1.36 6.50 3.71
N ASP A 75 -1.59 5.19 3.71
CA ASP A 75 -2.35 4.50 4.75
C ASP A 75 -1.59 4.47 6.08
N ILE A 76 -0.28 4.24 6.07
CA ILE A 76 0.57 4.37 7.28
C ILE A 76 0.44 5.79 7.84
N LEU A 77 0.69 6.82 7.03
CA LEU A 77 0.62 8.21 7.48
C LEU A 77 -0.73 8.58 8.09
N ARG A 78 -1.83 8.08 7.51
CA ARG A 78 -3.16 8.33 8.05
C ARG A 78 -3.33 7.68 9.42
N GLN A 79 -2.82 6.46 9.60
CA GLN A 79 -2.90 5.72 10.84
C GLN A 79 -1.91 6.21 11.90
N THR A 80 -0.82 6.87 11.48
CA THR A 80 0.19 7.38 12.40
C THR A 80 0.10 8.86 12.70
N LYS A 81 -0.89 9.56 12.12
CA LYS A 81 -1.05 11.01 12.28
C LYS A 81 -1.22 11.44 13.74
N ASP A 82 -1.78 10.56 14.57
CA ASP A 82 -2.11 10.84 15.96
C ASP A 82 -1.04 10.29 16.95
N PHE A 83 0.05 9.67 16.45
CA PHE A 83 1.16 9.26 17.31
C PHE A 83 2.14 10.43 17.50
N ASP A 84 2.05 11.11 18.63
CA ASP A 84 2.79 12.37 18.88
C ASP A 84 4.28 12.20 19.21
N VAL A 85 4.77 11.02 19.64
CA VAL A 85 6.14 10.93 20.20
C VAL A 85 6.92 9.65 19.86
N ALA A 86 6.27 8.48 19.82
CA ALA A 86 6.94 7.22 19.47
C ALA A 86 5.91 6.18 19.00
N LEU A 87 6.26 5.38 18.00
CA LEU A 87 5.47 4.20 17.68
C LEU A 87 5.66 3.15 18.78
N PRO A 88 4.60 2.45 19.18
CA PRO A 88 4.73 1.24 19.98
C PRO A 88 5.55 0.18 19.23
N ALA A 89 6.31 -0.62 19.98
CA ALA A 89 7.30 -1.55 19.44
C ALA A 89 6.72 -2.49 18.37
N GLU A 90 5.47 -2.91 18.53
CA GLU A 90 4.77 -3.82 17.60
C GLU A 90 4.46 -3.16 16.24
N VAL A 91 4.24 -1.83 16.24
CA VAL A 91 4.04 -1.06 15.01
C VAL A 91 5.38 -0.74 14.37
N GLU A 92 6.39 -0.42 15.18
CA GLU A 92 7.76 -0.21 14.71
C GLU A 92 8.31 -1.46 14.01
N GLU A 93 8.13 -2.64 14.60
CA GLU A 93 8.51 -3.93 13.99
C GLU A 93 7.80 -4.15 12.64
N SER A 94 6.50 -3.80 12.56
CA SER A 94 5.75 -3.90 11.30
C SER A 94 6.29 -2.94 10.23
N VAL A 95 6.76 -1.75 10.63
CA VAL A 95 7.39 -0.78 9.71
C VAL A 95 8.74 -1.31 9.21
N VAL A 96 9.54 -1.96 10.06
CA VAL A 96 10.80 -2.61 9.67
C VAL A 96 10.56 -3.74 8.66
N GLN A 97 9.56 -4.60 8.89
CA GLN A 97 9.19 -5.66 7.94
C GLN A 97 8.78 -5.09 6.56
N ILE A 98 8.09 -3.95 6.56
CA ILE A 98 7.72 -3.25 5.32
C ILE A 98 8.97 -2.68 4.62
N GLU A 99 9.94 -2.16 5.37
CA GLU A 99 11.22 -1.68 4.84
C GLU A 99 12.02 -2.81 4.19
N GLU A 100 12.20 -3.94 4.88
CA GLU A 100 12.89 -5.13 4.35
C GLU A 100 12.24 -5.61 3.05
N LEU A 101 10.91 -5.65 3.00
CA LEU A 101 10.16 -6.02 1.79
C LEU A 101 10.41 -5.03 0.64
N PHE A 102 10.56 -3.73 0.92
CA PHE A 102 10.91 -2.76 -0.11
C PHE A 102 12.34 -2.93 -0.62
N GLU A 103 13.30 -3.32 0.23
CA GLU A 103 14.65 -3.64 -0.22
C GLU A 103 14.66 -4.84 -1.19
N GLU A 104 13.84 -5.86 -0.93
CA GLU A 104 13.69 -7.01 -1.83
C GLU A 104 13.08 -6.60 -3.17
N ILE A 105 12.02 -5.78 -3.16
CA ILE A 105 11.40 -5.24 -4.36
C ILE A 105 12.40 -4.39 -5.16
N GLU A 106 13.23 -3.60 -4.48
CA GLU A 106 14.28 -2.80 -5.10
C GLU A 106 15.30 -3.69 -5.83
N LYS A 107 15.80 -4.73 -5.16
CA LYS A 107 16.73 -5.71 -5.75
C LYS A 107 16.11 -6.35 -6.99
N PHE A 108 14.86 -6.79 -6.89
CA PHE A 108 14.12 -7.38 -8.01
C PHE A 108 13.96 -6.39 -9.19
N PHE A 109 13.62 -5.13 -8.94
CA PHE A 109 13.50 -4.13 -10.01
C PHE A 109 14.84 -3.81 -10.66
N ASN A 110 15.92 -3.78 -9.88
CA ASN A 110 17.28 -3.62 -10.39
C ASN A 110 17.72 -4.80 -11.27
N GLU A 111 17.29 -6.02 -10.96
CA GLU A 111 17.50 -7.19 -11.82
C GLU A 111 16.70 -7.08 -13.12
N LEU A 112 15.41 -6.74 -13.04
CA LEU A 112 14.55 -6.54 -14.21
C LEU A 112 15.07 -5.44 -15.16
N LYS A 113 15.73 -4.42 -14.62
CA LYS A 113 16.36 -3.34 -15.42
C LYS A 113 17.53 -3.85 -16.26
N LYS A 114 18.25 -4.88 -15.79
CA LYS A 114 19.45 -5.43 -16.43
C LYS A 114 19.17 -6.51 -17.46
N GLU A 115 17.95 -7.09 -17.47
CA GLU A 115 17.60 -8.19 -18.38
C GLU A 115 17.58 -7.77 -19.87
N ASN A 116 18.19 -8.59 -20.72
CA ASN A 116 18.13 -8.42 -22.17
C ASN A 116 16.82 -8.99 -22.75
N PHE A 117 16.43 -8.54 -23.96
CA PHE A 117 15.13 -8.88 -24.58
C PHE A 117 14.83 -10.39 -24.66
N LEU A 118 15.86 -11.23 -24.81
CA LEU A 118 15.73 -12.70 -24.90
C LEU A 118 15.48 -13.35 -23.53
N GLU A 119 16.19 -12.90 -22.48
CA GLU A 119 15.97 -13.34 -21.10
C GLU A 119 14.58 -12.92 -20.61
N ARG A 120 14.16 -11.72 -21.01
CA ARG A 120 12.84 -11.16 -20.69
C ARG A 120 11.68 -12.02 -21.20
N ILE A 121 11.78 -12.56 -22.41
CA ILE A 121 10.74 -13.44 -22.98
C ILE A 121 10.76 -14.79 -22.28
N ALA A 122 11.95 -15.35 -22.04
CA ALA A 122 12.09 -16.65 -21.39
C ALA A 122 11.62 -16.68 -19.92
N ARG A 123 11.63 -15.54 -19.24
CA ARG A 123 11.30 -15.42 -17.81
C ARG A 123 10.00 -14.67 -17.52
N GLN A 124 9.21 -14.34 -18.55
CA GLN A 124 8.04 -13.49 -18.40
C GLN A 124 7.04 -14.02 -17.36
N ASP A 125 6.73 -15.32 -17.38
CA ASP A 125 5.78 -15.93 -16.43
C ASP A 125 6.33 -16.00 -15.01
N ARG A 126 7.64 -16.25 -14.85
CA ARG A 126 8.31 -16.22 -13.53
C ARG A 126 8.33 -14.82 -12.94
N ASN A 127 8.69 -13.82 -13.75
CA ASN A 127 8.75 -12.42 -13.33
C ASN A 127 7.35 -11.91 -12.96
N LYS A 128 6.31 -12.34 -13.68
CA LYS A 128 4.92 -12.04 -13.33
C LYS A 128 4.52 -12.67 -11.98
N SER A 129 4.83 -13.95 -11.77
CA SER A 129 4.56 -14.62 -10.48
C SER A 129 5.28 -13.95 -9.31
N GLN A 130 6.51 -13.47 -9.51
CA GLN A 130 7.25 -12.75 -8.46
C GLN A 130 6.64 -11.37 -8.18
N VAL A 131 6.17 -10.64 -9.20
CA VAL A 131 5.45 -9.38 -8.99
C VAL A 131 4.16 -9.61 -8.20
N ASP A 132 3.36 -10.61 -8.59
CA ASP A 132 2.10 -10.92 -7.92
C ASP A 132 2.36 -11.30 -6.45
N GLU A 133 3.43 -12.04 -6.18
CA GLU A 133 3.84 -12.40 -4.82
C GLU A 133 4.27 -11.17 -4.00
N TYR A 134 5.07 -10.26 -4.55
CA TYR A 134 5.42 -9.02 -3.84
C TYR A 134 4.19 -8.13 -3.57
N GLY A 135 3.21 -8.11 -4.48
CA GLY A 135 1.93 -7.47 -4.24
C GLY A 135 1.19 -8.07 -3.04
N ARG A 136 1.12 -9.41 -2.96
CA ARG A 136 0.51 -10.14 -1.85
C ARG A 136 1.23 -9.89 -0.53
N LEU A 137 2.56 -9.91 -0.53
CA LEU A 137 3.38 -9.66 0.67
C LEU A 137 3.20 -8.23 1.19
N LEU A 138 3.08 -7.23 0.30
CA LEU A 138 2.78 -5.85 0.70
C LEU A 138 1.41 -5.73 1.36
N ASP A 139 0.40 -6.45 0.84
CA ASP A 139 -0.94 -6.48 1.43
C ASP A 139 -0.95 -7.15 2.81
N GLU A 140 -0.19 -8.24 2.96
CA GLU A 140 -0.05 -8.96 4.21
C GLU A 140 0.65 -8.10 5.28
N ALA A 141 1.76 -7.46 4.93
CA ALA A 141 2.48 -6.55 5.81
C ALA A 141 1.61 -5.35 6.23
N MET A 142 0.82 -4.79 5.30
CA MET A 142 -0.09 -3.69 5.61
C MET A 142 -1.24 -4.12 6.52
N LEU A 143 -1.76 -5.33 6.34
CA LEU A 143 -2.78 -5.89 7.22
C LEU A 143 -2.24 -6.07 8.64
N HIS A 144 -1.01 -6.55 8.77
CA HIS A 144 -0.33 -6.71 10.05
C HIS A 144 -0.15 -5.37 10.76
N PHE A 145 0.41 -4.38 10.06
CA PHE A 145 0.55 -3.01 10.55
C PHE A 145 -0.81 -2.44 11.01
N SER A 146 -1.85 -2.57 10.20
CA SER A 146 -3.18 -2.01 10.50
C SER A 146 -3.82 -2.66 11.72
N ARG A 147 -3.59 -3.96 11.93
CA ARG A 147 -4.06 -4.66 13.13
C ARG A 147 -3.37 -4.13 14.38
N HIS A 148 -2.05 -3.98 14.34
CA HIS A 148 -1.30 -3.44 15.47
C HIS A 148 -1.71 -2.00 15.78
N ALA A 149 -1.80 -1.14 14.78
CA ALA A 149 -2.28 0.23 14.93
C ALA A 149 -3.69 0.29 15.54
N ALA A 150 -4.61 -0.57 15.08
CA ALA A 150 -5.98 -0.62 15.62
C ALA A 150 -6.05 -1.11 17.07
N VAL A 151 -5.26 -2.13 17.44
CA VAL A 151 -5.18 -2.64 18.82
C VAL A 151 -4.67 -1.53 19.76
N LEU A 152 -3.71 -0.74 19.31
CA LEU A 152 -3.16 0.37 20.08
C LEU A 152 -4.15 1.51 20.22
N ALA A 153 -4.83 1.88 19.13
CA ALA A 153 -5.90 2.87 19.19
C ALA A 153 -6.96 2.48 20.23
N VAL A 154 -7.45 1.23 20.19
CA VAL A 154 -8.43 0.72 21.18
C VAL A 154 -7.86 0.68 22.60
N SER A 155 -6.56 0.49 22.77
CA SER A 155 -5.90 0.47 24.08
C SER A 155 -5.72 1.87 24.68
N GLN A 156 -5.63 2.89 23.83
CA GLN A 156 -5.54 4.30 24.23
C GLN A 156 -6.90 4.97 24.43
N MET A 157 -8.00 4.35 23.97
CA MET A 157 -9.36 4.85 24.19
C MET A 157 -9.73 4.89 25.67
N SER A 158 -10.40 5.96 26.08
CA SER A 158 -10.99 6.07 27.42
C SER A 158 -12.07 5.00 27.64
N GLU A 159 -12.30 4.64 28.90
CA GLU A 159 -13.29 3.62 29.26
C GLU A 159 -14.71 3.97 28.75
N SER A 160 -15.06 5.26 28.74
CA SER A 160 -16.33 5.74 28.18
C SER A 160 -16.45 5.53 26.66
N GLU A 161 -15.37 5.73 25.91
CA GLU A 161 -15.37 5.54 24.45
C GLU A 161 -15.41 4.04 24.10
N ARG A 162 -14.71 3.20 24.88
CA ARG A 162 -14.77 1.74 24.73
C ARG A 162 -16.18 1.21 24.99
N LEU A 163 -16.87 1.73 26.01
CA LEU A 163 -18.25 1.36 26.31
C LEU A 163 -19.23 1.83 25.22
N GLN A 164 -19.03 3.01 24.63
CA GLN A 164 -19.84 3.47 23.49
C GLN A 164 -19.65 2.57 22.27
N LEU A 165 -18.41 2.20 21.92
CA LEU A 165 -18.13 1.25 20.83
C LEU A 165 -18.78 -0.11 21.08
N LEU A 166 -18.65 -0.66 22.29
CA LEU A 166 -19.29 -1.93 22.63
C LEU A 166 -20.82 -1.84 22.53
N THR A 167 -21.41 -0.71 22.89
CA THR A 167 -22.86 -0.48 22.78
C THR A 167 -23.30 -0.37 21.32
N GLN A 168 -22.49 0.29 20.47
CA GLN A 168 -22.71 0.41 19.03
C GLN A 168 -22.62 -0.96 18.33
N ILE A 169 -21.53 -1.70 18.56
CA ILE A 169 -21.31 -3.05 18.01
C ILE A 169 -22.42 -3.99 18.47
N ARG A 170 -22.79 -3.92 19.75
CA ARG A 170 -23.91 -4.66 20.30
C ARG A 170 -25.19 -4.31 19.52
N GLY A 171 -25.51 -3.03 19.36
CA GLY A 171 -26.65 -2.54 18.58
C GLY A 171 -26.69 -3.09 17.15
N ASP A 172 -25.57 -3.04 16.43
CA ASP A 172 -25.46 -3.54 15.05
C ASP A 172 -25.64 -5.07 14.96
N VAL A 173 -25.13 -5.82 15.94
CA VAL A 173 -25.33 -7.27 16.01
C VAL A 173 -26.78 -7.62 16.32
N TYR A 174 -27.47 -6.87 17.19
CA TYR A 174 -28.91 -7.07 17.43
C TYR A 174 -29.74 -6.68 16.20
N MET A 175 -29.45 -5.56 15.55
CA MET A 175 -30.18 -5.13 14.35
C MET A 175 -29.92 -6.01 13.12
N GLY A 176 -28.69 -6.52 12.95
CA GLY A 176 -28.35 -7.48 11.89
C GLY A 176 -28.99 -8.85 12.08
N LYS A 177 -29.15 -9.31 13.34
CA LYS A 177 -29.90 -10.54 13.65
C LYS A 177 -31.41 -10.36 13.46
N HIS A 178 -31.97 -9.18 13.76
CA HIS A 178 -33.38 -8.89 13.48
C HIS A 178 -33.69 -8.73 11.98
N ALA A 179 -32.74 -8.25 11.16
CA ALA A 179 -32.91 -8.20 9.71
C ALA A 179 -33.02 -9.60 9.06
N ILE A 180 -32.29 -10.60 9.59
CA ILE A 180 -32.38 -11.99 9.12
C ILE A 180 -33.66 -12.68 9.63
N ILE A 181 -34.12 -12.35 10.85
CA ILE A 181 -35.37 -12.92 11.40
C ILE A 181 -36.62 -12.32 10.73
N LEU A 182 -36.59 -11.07 10.28
CA LEU A 182 -37.71 -10.45 9.56
C LEU A 182 -37.80 -10.88 8.08
N ALA A 183 -36.73 -11.41 7.49
CA ALA A 183 -36.75 -11.99 6.13
C ALA A 183 -37.07 -13.50 6.10
N GLY A 184 -36.99 -14.20 7.23
CA GLY A 184 -37.28 -15.63 7.35
C GLY A 184 -38.70 -15.99 7.84
N GLY A 185 -39.56 -14.99 8.07
CA GLY A 185 -40.90 -15.15 8.66
C GLY A 185 -42.07 -15.22 7.68
N PHE A 186 -41.82 -15.58 6.41
CA PHE A 186 -42.87 -15.84 5.41
C PHE A 186 -42.49 -17.11 4.66
N PHE A 187 -42.81 -18.29 5.21
CA PHE A 187 -43.14 -19.53 4.48
C PHE A 187 -43.37 -20.65 5.52
N PHE A 188 -44.61 -20.72 6.00
CA PHE A 188 -45.50 -21.89 6.16
C PHE A 188 -46.55 -21.60 7.23
#